data_AF-A0A7X6P0I0-F1
#
_entry.id   AF-A0A7X6P0I0-F1
#
_cell.length_a   1.000
_cell.length_b   1.000
_cell.length_c   1.000
_cell.angle_alpha   90.00
_cell.angle_beta   90.00
_cell.angle_gamma   90.00
#
_symmetry.space_group_name_H-M   'P 1'
#
loop_
_entity.id
_entity.type
_entity.pdbx_description
1 polymer ?
#
loop_
_entity_poly.entity_id
_entity_poly.type
_entity_poly.pdbx_seq_one_letter_code
_entity_poly.pdbx_strand_id
1 'polypeptide(L)'
;MGWITRRLRGAHVPASMPADWRELVVDVLPHWDVLDDAERERLESLTLAVIAAFRWEAAAGIELDDEIRVVIAAHVALLGLHLPDEAVLSARGVLVHPEDLMLRGEYEFVDGIMNDADTWVSGLADDHGPIMISWDALVDDIEHVGDGRNLVFHEFAHHLDLLDGVADGTPPIDPALHDRWVDACTAAYELAGAGDGGDSLDSYAGVNPTEFFAVSTEAFFDAPDALRDEHPALYEVFVDYYGIDWSARLDALASQPETSGPGDTIQS
;
A
#
# COMPACT_ATOMS: atom_id res chain seq x y z
N MET A 1 9.09 -30.14 -2.31
CA MET A 1 9.29 -30.59 -0.92
C MET A 1 10.06 -29.50 -0.20
N GLY A 2 9.53 -28.61 0.63
CA GLY A 2 8.23 -28.41 1.25
C GLY A 2 8.50 -27.50 2.44
N TRP A 3 7.80 -26.36 2.54
CA TRP A 3 7.76 -25.56 3.79
C TRP A 3 6.55 -24.62 3.91
N ILE A 4 5.74 -24.42 2.85
CA ILE A 4 4.48 -23.67 2.94
C ILE A 4 3.32 -24.62 3.27
N THR A 5 3.29 -25.15 4.49
CA THR A 5 2.08 -25.81 5.04
C THR A 5 2.02 -25.61 6.55
N ARG A 6 1.61 -24.42 7.00
CA ARG A 6 0.78 -24.18 8.20
C ARG A 6 0.75 -22.69 8.55
N ARG A 7 -0.22 -21.96 8.00
CA ARG A 7 -0.93 -20.91 8.78
C ARG A 7 -2.31 -20.55 8.23
N LEU A 8 -3.07 -21.52 7.72
CA LEU A 8 -4.50 -21.29 7.48
C LEU A 8 -5.26 -21.43 8.80
N ARG A 9 -5.48 -20.33 9.50
CA ARG A 9 -6.51 -20.24 10.55
C ARG A 9 -7.40 -19.04 10.27
N GLY A 10 -8.65 -19.29 9.91
CA GLY A 10 -9.74 -18.33 10.13
C GLY A 10 -10.73 -18.18 8.99
N ALA A 11 -10.26 -17.78 7.81
CA ALA A 11 -11.12 -17.53 6.66
C ALA A 11 -11.09 -18.70 5.67
N HIS A 12 -12.23 -19.08 5.11
CA HIS A 12 -12.27 -19.97 3.95
C HIS A 12 -11.80 -19.16 2.74
N VAL A 13 -10.49 -19.14 2.49
CA VAL A 13 -9.96 -18.45 1.31
C VAL A 13 -10.34 -19.25 0.06
N PRO A 14 -11.05 -18.62 -0.91
CA PRO A 14 -11.40 -19.25 -2.17
C PRO A 14 -10.16 -19.73 -2.93
N ALA A 15 -10.33 -20.77 -3.76
CA ALA A 15 -9.24 -21.28 -4.59
C ALA A 15 -8.90 -20.36 -5.79
N SER A 16 -9.77 -19.41 -6.11
CA SER A 16 -9.66 -18.42 -7.18
C SER A 16 -10.50 -17.20 -6.83
N MET A 17 -10.18 -16.03 -7.39
CA MET A 17 -10.85 -14.77 -7.07
C MET A 17 -12.35 -14.83 -7.41
N PRO A 18 -13.25 -14.75 -6.41
CA PRO A 18 -14.70 -14.64 -6.63
C PRO A 18 -15.07 -13.42 -7.48
N ALA A 19 -16.22 -13.48 -8.15
CA ALA A 19 -16.63 -12.40 -9.06
C ALA A 19 -16.96 -11.10 -8.30
N ASP A 20 -17.67 -11.22 -7.18
CA ASP A 20 -17.99 -10.13 -6.26
C ASP A 20 -16.74 -9.52 -5.62
N TRP A 21 -15.74 -10.33 -5.26
CA TRP A 21 -14.48 -9.80 -4.76
C TRP A 21 -13.68 -9.09 -5.85
N ARG A 22 -13.70 -9.60 -7.09
CA ARG A 22 -13.07 -8.92 -8.23
C ARG A 22 -13.72 -7.58 -8.51
N GLU A 23 -15.05 -7.49 -8.48
CA GLU A 23 -15.77 -6.23 -8.62
C GLU A 23 -15.30 -5.21 -7.57
N LEU A 24 -15.22 -5.62 -6.30
CA LEU A 24 -14.65 -4.76 -5.24
C LEU A 24 -13.22 -4.31 -5.55
N VAL A 25 -12.33 -5.22 -5.96
CA VAL A 25 -10.93 -4.90 -6.29
C VAL A 25 -10.85 -3.87 -7.42
N VAL A 26 -11.67 -4.03 -8.47
CA VAL A 26 -11.74 -3.10 -9.60
C VAL A 26 -12.22 -1.72 -9.14
N ASP A 27 -13.18 -1.68 -8.22
CA ASP A 27 -13.79 -0.44 -7.76
C ASP A 27 -12.88 0.36 -6.81
N VAL A 28 -12.05 -0.31 -5.99
CA VAL A 28 -11.25 0.36 -4.94
C VAL A 28 -9.80 0.64 -5.34
N LEU A 29 -9.25 -0.06 -6.33
CA LEU A 29 -7.85 0.11 -6.67
C LEU A 29 -7.64 1.26 -7.67
N PRO A 30 -6.72 2.18 -7.38
CA PRO A 30 -6.34 3.18 -8.37
C PRO A 30 -5.75 2.49 -9.60
N HIS A 31 -6.06 3.04 -10.76
CA HIS A 31 -5.42 2.68 -12.03
C HIS A 31 -5.56 1.19 -12.44
N TRP A 32 -6.60 0.47 -12.00
CA TRP A 32 -6.84 -0.93 -12.42
C TRP A 32 -6.77 -1.14 -13.95
N ASP A 33 -7.27 -0.16 -14.72
CA ASP A 33 -7.33 -0.22 -16.17
C ASP A 33 -5.96 -0.21 -16.85
N VAL A 34 -4.90 0.24 -16.17
CA VAL A 34 -3.54 0.25 -16.74
C VAL A 34 -2.76 -1.04 -16.53
N LEU A 35 -3.27 -1.95 -15.69
CA LEU A 35 -2.68 -3.28 -15.50
C LEU A 35 -2.98 -4.18 -16.69
N ASP A 36 -2.00 -4.96 -17.11
CA ASP A 36 -2.22 -6.00 -18.11
C ASP A 36 -2.88 -7.26 -17.52
N ASP A 37 -3.28 -8.20 -18.37
CA ASP A 37 -3.99 -9.40 -17.91
C ASP A 37 -3.13 -10.27 -16.96
N ALA A 38 -1.81 -10.31 -17.16
CA ALA A 38 -0.91 -11.09 -16.31
C ALA A 38 -0.72 -10.42 -14.94
N GLU A 39 -0.63 -9.09 -14.93
CA GLU A 39 -0.59 -8.28 -13.71
C GLU A 39 -1.89 -8.38 -12.92
N ARG A 40 -3.06 -8.34 -13.58
CA ARG A 40 -4.36 -8.55 -12.93
C ARG A 40 -4.48 -9.94 -12.33
N GLU A 41 -4.09 -10.99 -13.06
CA GLU A 41 -4.06 -12.36 -12.54
C GLU A 41 -3.12 -12.49 -11.33
N ARG A 42 -1.94 -11.85 -11.41
CA ARG A 42 -0.97 -11.83 -10.31
C ARG A 42 -1.52 -11.08 -9.10
N LEU A 43 -2.09 -9.90 -9.28
CA LEU A 43 -2.69 -9.09 -8.22
C LEU A 43 -3.77 -9.89 -7.50
N GLU A 44 -4.71 -10.48 -8.24
CA GLU A 44 -5.76 -11.31 -7.65
C GLU A 44 -5.20 -12.49 -6.86
N SER A 45 -4.20 -13.18 -7.40
CA SER A 45 -3.53 -14.28 -6.70
C SER A 45 -2.83 -13.80 -5.42
N LEU A 46 -2.18 -12.64 -5.46
CA LEU A 46 -1.47 -12.07 -4.33
C LEU A 46 -2.45 -11.57 -3.26
N THR A 47 -3.57 -10.95 -3.64
CA THR A 47 -4.67 -10.57 -2.72
C THR A 47 -5.16 -11.78 -1.93
N LEU A 48 -5.45 -12.90 -2.60
CA LEU A 48 -5.87 -14.12 -1.92
C LEU A 48 -4.77 -14.69 -1.01
N ALA A 49 -3.50 -14.60 -1.43
CA ALA A 49 -2.37 -15.03 -0.62
C ALA A 49 -2.21 -14.18 0.65
N VAL A 50 -2.39 -12.86 0.56
CA VAL A 50 -2.39 -11.94 1.71
C VAL A 50 -3.53 -12.28 2.67
N ILE A 51 -4.76 -12.44 2.17
CA ILE A 51 -5.92 -12.86 3.00
C ILE A 51 -5.63 -14.17 3.73
N ALA A 52 -5.00 -15.14 3.06
CA ALA A 52 -4.66 -16.44 3.61
C ALA A 52 -3.51 -16.41 4.64
N ALA A 53 -2.51 -15.55 4.42
CA ALA A 53 -1.28 -15.51 5.20
C ALA A 53 -1.40 -14.64 6.45
N PHE A 54 -2.11 -13.51 6.34
CA PHE A 54 -2.19 -12.52 7.39
C PHE A 54 -3.11 -12.98 8.52
N ARG A 55 -2.74 -12.62 9.75
CA ARG A 55 -3.67 -12.66 10.88
C ARG A 55 -4.57 -11.43 10.82
N TRP A 56 -5.87 -11.63 10.86
CA TRP A 56 -6.84 -10.54 10.85
C TRP A 56 -7.43 -10.36 12.25
N GLU A 57 -7.29 -9.18 12.82
CA GLU A 57 -7.76 -8.82 14.16
C GLU A 57 -8.67 -7.60 14.09
N ALA A 58 -9.78 -7.65 14.82
CA ALA A 58 -10.73 -6.54 14.91
C ALA A 58 -10.56 -5.84 16.25
N ALA A 59 -10.53 -4.51 16.24
CA ALA A 59 -10.51 -3.67 17.43
C ALA A 59 -11.84 -2.91 17.58
N ALA A 60 -12.11 -2.44 18.80
CA ALA A 60 -13.26 -1.58 19.14
C ALA A 60 -14.65 -2.06 18.61
N GLY A 61 -14.82 -3.38 18.45
CA GLY A 61 -16.10 -3.98 18.10
C GLY A 61 -16.49 -3.90 16.63
N ILE A 62 -15.58 -3.53 15.72
CA ILE A 62 -15.80 -3.72 14.28
C ILE A 62 -15.89 -5.21 13.95
N GLU A 63 -16.82 -5.60 13.08
CA GLU A 63 -16.90 -6.95 12.55
C GLU A 63 -16.04 -7.01 11.27
N LEU A 64 -15.09 -7.94 11.22
CA LEU A 64 -14.30 -8.16 10.02
C LEU A 64 -15.05 -9.04 9.04
N ASP A 65 -15.56 -8.45 7.97
CA ASP A 65 -16.16 -9.15 6.84
C ASP A 65 -15.18 -9.34 5.68
N ASP A 66 -15.68 -9.87 4.57
CA ASP A 66 -14.86 -10.15 3.40
C ASP A 66 -14.49 -8.86 2.65
N GLU A 67 -15.34 -7.83 2.68
CA GLU A 67 -15.07 -6.53 2.07
C GLU A 67 -13.82 -5.89 2.66
N ILE A 68 -13.76 -5.74 3.99
CA ILE A 68 -12.59 -5.16 4.68
C ILE A 68 -11.31 -5.92 4.34
N ARG A 69 -11.37 -7.27 4.35
CA ARG A 69 -10.20 -8.11 4.06
C ARG A 69 -9.75 -7.98 2.62
N VAL A 70 -10.68 -7.99 1.67
CA VAL A 70 -10.38 -7.90 0.24
C VAL A 70 -9.81 -6.53 -0.10
N VAL A 71 -10.43 -5.45 0.38
CA VAL A 71 -9.97 -4.07 0.11
C VAL A 71 -8.54 -3.86 0.64
N ILE A 72 -8.27 -4.19 1.90
CA ILE A 72 -6.93 -4.03 2.48
C ILE A 72 -5.92 -4.93 1.75
N ALA A 73 -6.26 -6.20 1.51
CA ALA A 73 -5.36 -7.13 0.84
C ALA A 73 -5.08 -6.75 -0.63
N ALA A 74 -6.04 -6.12 -1.31
CA ALA A 74 -5.88 -5.64 -2.68
C ALA A 74 -4.87 -4.49 -2.74
N HIS A 75 -4.93 -3.54 -1.81
CA HIS A 75 -3.96 -2.45 -1.72
C HIS A 75 -2.55 -2.97 -1.41
N VAL A 76 -2.42 -3.87 -0.43
CA VAL A 76 -1.13 -4.55 -0.15
C VAL A 76 -0.61 -5.29 -1.39
N ALA A 77 -1.49 -5.98 -2.12
CA ALA A 77 -1.12 -6.72 -3.32
C ALA A 77 -0.72 -5.80 -4.49
N LEU A 78 -1.37 -4.64 -4.64
CA LEU A 78 -1.03 -3.65 -5.66
C LEU A 78 0.37 -3.08 -5.41
N LEU A 79 0.65 -2.67 -4.17
CA LEU A 79 1.96 -2.17 -3.77
C LEU A 79 3.05 -3.24 -3.95
N GLY A 80 2.73 -4.48 -3.56
CA GLY A 80 3.61 -5.63 -3.68
C GLY A 80 3.65 -6.32 -5.04
N LEU A 81 3.02 -5.78 -6.08
CA LEU A 81 2.71 -6.49 -7.33
C LEU A 81 3.94 -7.14 -7.98
N HIS A 82 5.05 -6.39 -8.03
CA HIS A 82 6.33 -6.82 -8.60
C HIS A 82 7.43 -7.08 -7.57
N LEU A 83 7.08 -7.05 -6.28
CA LEU A 83 8.00 -7.41 -5.21
C LEU A 83 7.99 -8.93 -4.97
N PRO A 84 9.07 -9.50 -4.36
CA PRO A 84 9.07 -10.89 -3.95
C PRO A 84 7.94 -11.21 -2.97
N ASP A 85 7.24 -12.34 -3.15
CA ASP A 85 6.16 -12.77 -2.25
C ASP A 85 6.61 -12.81 -0.79
N GLU A 86 7.87 -13.14 -0.51
CA GLU A 86 8.40 -13.15 0.85
C GLU A 86 8.43 -11.76 1.50
N ALA A 87 8.71 -10.71 0.73
CA ALA A 87 8.65 -9.34 1.22
C ALA A 87 7.21 -9.00 1.61
N VAL A 88 6.26 -9.32 0.73
CA VAL A 88 4.84 -8.99 0.92
C VAL A 88 4.20 -9.79 2.05
N LEU A 89 4.44 -11.10 2.08
CA LEU A 89 3.77 -12.05 2.99
C LEU A 89 4.47 -12.19 4.35
N SER A 90 5.57 -11.46 4.58
CA SER A 90 6.28 -11.46 5.87
C SER A 90 5.58 -10.65 6.96
N ALA A 91 4.65 -9.75 6.59
CA ALA A 91 3.84 -9.02 7.55
C ALA A 91 2.99 -9.97 8.40
N ARG A 92 2.93 -9.73 9.71
CA ARG A 92 2.34 -10.69 10.67
C ARG A 92 0.81 -10.73 10.62
N GLY A 93 0.19 -9.63 10.25
CA GLY A 93 -1.25 -9.46 10.25
C GLY A 93 -1.68 -8.01 10.24
N VAL A 94 -3.00 -7.80 10.20
CA VAL A 94 -3.67 -6.50 10.19
C VAL A 94 -4.63 -6.43 11.38
N LEU A 95 -4.52 -5.34 12.13
CA LEU A 95 -5.47 -4.93 13.16
C LEU A 95 -6.33 -3.79 12.61
N VAL A 96 -7.63 -4.03 12.47
CA VAL A 96 -8.57 -3.03 11.94
C VAL A 96 -9.34 -2.37 13.08
N HIS A 97 -9.39 -1.04 13.06
CA HIS A 97 -10.19 -0.20 13.92
C HIS A 97 -11.28 0.51 13.08
N PRO A 98 -12.50 0.75 13.60
CA PRO A 98 -13.55 1.42 12.85
C PRO A 98 -13.23 2.89 12.55
N GLU A 99 -12.91 3.67 13.59
CA GLU A 99 -12.72 5.11 13.46
C GLU A 99 -11.25 5.50 13.43
N ASP A 100 -11.01 6.70 12.92
CA ASP A 100 -9.71 7.33 12.85
C ASP A 100 -9.10 7.50 14.24
N LEU A 101 -8.17 6.61 14.58
CA LEU A 101 -7.22 6.88 15.64
C LEU A 101 -6.32 7.97 15.08
N MET A 102 -6.46 9.22 15.54
CA MET A 102 -5.47 10.27 15.28
C MET A 102 -4.10 9.82 15.81
N LEU A 103 -3.40 9.01 15.00
CA LEU A 103 -2.00 8.64 15.14
C LEU A 103 -1.22 9.62 14.27
N ARG A 104 -1.38 10.91 14.54
CA ARG A 104 -0.51 11.94 13.96
C ARG A 104 0.82 11.86 14.69
N GLY A 105 1.78 11.19 14.05
CA GLY A 105 3.21 11.42 14.21
C GLY A 105 3.70 11.40 15.65
N GLU A 106 3.57 10.25 16.30
CA GLU A 106 4.41 9.76 17.40
C GLU A 106 3.66 8.54 17.95
N TYR A 107 4.34 7.40 18.07
CA TYR A 107 3.92 6.37 19.02
C TYR A 107 4.07 6.92 20.45
N GLU A 108 3.26 7.91 20.83
CA GLU A 108 2.80 8.02 22.21
C GLU A 108 1.59 7.11 22.31
N PHE A 109 1.83 5.93 22.89
CA PHE A 109 0.78 5.15 23.54
C PHE A 109 -0.18 6.12 24.23
N VAL A 110 -1.43 6.16 23.77
CA VAL A 110 -2.49 6.99 24.34
C VAL A 110 -2.49 6.80 25.85
N ASP A 111 -2.06 7.83 26.58
CA ASP A 111 -2.07 7.83 28.03
C ASP A 111 -3.53 7.86 28.50
N GLY A 112 -3.94 6.76 29.13
CA GLY A 112 -5.27 6.65 29.73
C GLY A 112 -6.04 5.37 29.44
N ILE A 113 -5.42 4.20 29.59
CA ILE A 113 -5.92 3.08 30.40
C ILE A 113 -4.71 2.19 30.74
N MET A 114 -4.11 2.45 31.89
CA MET A 114 -3.44 1.40 32.65
C MET A 114 -4.57 0.59 33.30
N ASN A 115 -5.04 -0.47 32.65
CA ASN A 115 -5.84 -1.47 33.35
C ASN A 115 -4.92 -2.59 33.79
N ASP A 116 -4.75 -2.69 35.11
CA ASP A 116 -4.30 -3.88 35.83
C ASP A 116 -5.26 -5.04 35.52
N ALA A 117 -5.07 -5.70 34.38
CA ALA A 117 -5.58 -7.03 34.10
C ALA A 117 -4.84 -7.63 32.89
N ASP A 118 -3.79 -8.38 33.23
CA ASP A 118 -3.21 -9.51 32.52
C ASP A 118 -3.92 -9.96 31.24
N THR A 119 -3.15 -10.02 30.15
CA THR A 119 -2.95 -11.20 29.27
C THR A 119 -2.99 -10.84 27.78
N TRP A 120 -1.95 -10.16 27.27
CA TRP A 120 -1.41 -10.62 25.99
C TRP A 120 -0.55 -11.83 26.36
N VAL A 121 -1.02 -13.04 26.07
CA VAL A 121 -0.30 -14.28 26.41
C VAL A 121 1.11 -14.21 25.84
N SER A 122 2.06 -13.90 26.72
CA SER A 122 3.42 -14.40 26.82
C SER A 122 3.81 -15.41 25.73
N GLY A 123 4.75 -15.02 24.87
CA GLY A 123 5.51 -15.98 24.06
C GLY A 123 6.19 -15.48 22.79
N LEU A 124 5.93 -14.26 22.30
CA LEU A 124 6.42 -13.78 20.99
C LEU A 124 6.64 -12.26 20.93
N ALA A 125 7.24 -11.67 21.96
CA ALA A 125 7.80 -10.32 21.83
C ALA A 125 9.05 -10.40 20.94
N ASP A 126 8.80 -10.49 19.63
CA ASP A 126 9.71 -10.09 18.58
C ASP A 126 9.21 -8.73 18.08
N ASP A 127 10.12 -7.89 17.63
CA ASP A 127 10.02 -6.43 17.46
C ASP A 127 9.06 -5.91 16.36
N HIS A 128 8.03 -6.66 15.94
CA HIS A 128 7.23 -6.37 14.73
C HIS A 128 5.73 -6.57 14.96
N GLY A 129 5.01 -5.51 15.34
CA GLY A 129 3.55 -5.54 15.55
C GLY A 129 2.73 -5.80 14.27
N PRO A 130 1.40 -6.00 14.37
CA PRO A 130 0.53 -6.00 13.20
C PRO A 130 0.43 -4.60 12.57
N ILE A 131 0.13 -4.55 11.28
CA ILE A 131 -0.23 -3.31 10.58
C ILE A 131 -1.57 -2.81 11.14
N MET A 132 -1.65 -1.54 11.50
CA MET A 132 -2.85 -0.95 12.09
C MET A 132 -3.59 -0.13 11.04
N ILE A 133 -4.85 -0.46 10.76
CA ILE A 133 -5.67 0.23 9.75
C ILE A 133 -6.93 0.80 10.41
N SER A 134 -7.17 2.09 10.19
CA SER A 134 -8.47 2.72 10.40
C SER A 134 -9.33 2.49 9.16
N TRP A 135 -10.49 1.85 9.33
CA TRP A 135 -11.38 1.54 8.22
C TRP A 135 -11.98 2.81 7.62
N ASP A 136 -12.50 3.73 8.44
CA ASP A 136 -13.07 4.99 7.95
C ASP A 136 -12.03 5.85 7.23
N ALA A 137 -10.76 5.83 7.65
CA ALA A 137 -9.69 6.56 6.97
C ALA A 137 -9.38 5.95 5.60
N LEU A 138 -9.28 4.62 5.51
CA LEU A 138 -9.07 3.95 4.23
C LEU A 138 -10.24 4.19 3.26
N VAL A 139 -11.48 4.21 3.76
CA VAL A 139 -12.65 4.56 2.94
C VAL A 139 -12.55 6.00 2.43
N ASP A 140 -12.15 6.96 3.28
CA ASP A 140 -11.93 8.35 2.86
C ASP A 140 -10.84 8.46 1.78
N ASP A 141 -9.72 7.75 1.93
CA ASP A 141 -8.64 7.71 0.93
C ASP A 141 -9.14 7.17 -0.42
N ILE A 142 -9.93 6.09 -0.42
CA ILE A 142 -10.51 5.49 -1.65
C ILE A 142 -11.53 6.44 -2.32
N GLU A 143 -12.26 7.25 -1.55
CA GLU A 143 -13.18 8.25 -2.10
C GLU A 143 -12.46 9.47 -2.69
N HIS A 144 -11.21 9.72 -2.29
CA HIS A 144 -10.40 10.88 -2.67
C HIS A 144 -9.09 10.50 -3.37
N VAL A 145 -9.13 9.48 -4.24
CA VAL A 145 -7.98 9.07 -5.08
C VAL A 145 -7.40 10.26 -5.84
N GLY A 146 -6.08 10.41 -5.79
CA GLY A 146 -5.33 11.50 -6.41
C GLY A 146 -4.93 12.62 -5.43
N ASP A 147 -5.34 12.53 -4.17
CA ASP A 147 -4.87 13.41 -3.08
C ASP A 147 -3.45 13.07 -2.60
N GLY A 148 -2.86 11.97 -3.09
CA GLY A 148 -1.52 11.52 -2.73
C GLY A 148 -1.47 10.79 -1.37
N ARG A 149 -2.61 10.29 -0.89
CA ARG A 149 -2.75 9.68 0.44
C ARG A 149 -3.41 8.32 0.36
N ASN A 150 -2.86 7.33 1.06
CA ASN A 150 -3.47 6.02 1.21
C ASN A 150 -2.87 5.29 2.42
N LEU A 151 -3.67 5.12 3.47
CA LEU A 151 -3.24 4.55 4.73
C LEU A 151 -2.63 3.15 4.59
N VAL A 152 -3.17 2.31 3.70
CA VAL A 152 -2.61 0.95 3.51
C VAL A 152 -1.24 1.02 2.86
N PHE A 153 -1.04 1.90 1.87
CA PHE A 153 0.28 2.08 1.27
C PHE A 153 1.29 2.63 2.29
N HIS A 154 0.87 3.60 3.11
CA HIS A 154 1.69 4.19 4.16
C HIS A 154 2.22 3.14 5.16
N GLU A 155 1.30 2.44 5.82
CA GLU A 155 1.65 1.47 6.86
C GLU A 155 2.40 0.27 6.30
N PHE A 156 2.09 -0.12 5.06
CA PHE A 156 2.81 -1.20 4.41
C PHE A 156 4.22 -0.78 3.96
N ALA A 157 4.43 0.49 3.60
CA ALA A 157 5.76 1.03 3.33
C ALA A 157 6.65 0.95 4.59
N HIS A 158 6.13 1.26 5.78
CA HIS A 158 6.88 1.04 7.03
C HIS A 158 7.27 -0.42 7.25
N HIS A 159 6.37 -1.35 6.91
CA HIS A 159 6.71 -2.78 6.94
C HIS A 159 7.83 -3.12 5.95
N LEU A 160 7.81 -2.55 4.74
CA LEU A 160 8.88 -2.74 3.75
C LEU A 160 10.23 -2.15 4.18
N ASP A 161 10.22 -0.95 4.76
CA ASP A 161 11.40 -0.26 5.32
C ASP A 161 12.09 -1.20 6.33
N LEU A 162 11.31 -1.78 7.24
CA LEU A 162 11.80 -2.63 8.32
C LEU A 162 12.27 -4.04 7.89
N LEU A 163 12.21 -4.41 6.62
CA LEU A 163 12.51 -5.77 6.16
C LEU A 163 13.97 -6.20 6.41
N ASP A 164 14.93 -5.27 6.47
CA ASP A 164 16.32 -5.57 6.84
C ASP A 164 16.61 -5.42 8.35
N GLY A 165 15.58 -5.06 9.13
CA GLY A 165 15.64 -4.83 10.57
C GLY A 165 15.98 -3.40 10.98
N VAL A 166 16.07 -2.45 10.03
CA VAL A 166 16.27 -1.03 10.29
C VAL A 166 15.08 -0.24 9.73
N ALA A 167 14.61 0.77 10.44
CA ALA A 167 13.66 1.74 9.92
C ALA A 167 14.41 3.06 9.68
N ASP A 168 14.84 3.28 8.44
CA ASP A 168 15.62 4.45 8.04
C ASP A 168 15.17 5.09 6.71
N GLY A 169 14.00 4.68 6.19
CA GLY A 169 13.46 5.15 4.93
C GLY A 169 14.12 4.53 3.70
N THR A 170 14.93 3.49 3.88
CA THR A 170 15.57 2.74 2.80
C THR A 170 15.23 1.26 2.94
N PRO A 171 14.14 0.79 2.29
CA PRO A 171 13.84 -0.63 2.27
C PRO A 171 14.97 -1.42 1.59
N PRO A 172 14.97 -2.77 1.67
CA PRO A 172 15.93 -3.57 0.93
C PRO A 172 15.86 -3.29 -0.58
N ILE A 173 16.89 -2.64 -1.11
CA ILE A 173 17.00 -2.26 -2.53
C ILE A 173 18.16 -2.99 -3.22
N ASP A 174 18.14 -3.01 -4.55
CA ASP A 174 19.29 -3.46 -5.34
C ASP A 174 20.50 -2.55 -5.04
N PRO A 175 21.70 -3.09 -4.72
CA PRO A 175 22.90 -2.29 -4.54
C PRO A 175 23.24 -1.36 -5.70
N ALA A 176 22.81 -1.67 -6.93
CA ALA A 176 22.99 -0.81 -8.10
C ALA A 176 22.10 0.45 -8.06
N LEU A 177 20.99 0.43 -7.31
CA LEU A 177 20.08 1.56 -7.14
C LEU A 177 20.51 2.49 -6.00
N HIS A 178 21.28 1.97 -5.03
CA HIS A 178 21.57 2.64 -3.76
C HIS A 178 22.03 4.09 -3.88
N ASP A 179 23.03 4.40 -4.70
CA ASP A 179 23.56 5.77 -4.79
C ASP A 179 22.53 6.75 -5.36
N ARG A 180 21.78 6.33 -6.39
CA ARG A 180 20.68 7.14 -6.97
C ARG A 180 19.55 7.31 -5.97
N TRP A 181 19.20 6.25 -5.23
CA TRP A 181 18.19 6.28 -4.19
C TRP A 181 18.52 7.32 -3.14
N VAL A 182 19.72 7.24 -2.55
CA VAL A 182 20.17 8.17 -1.51
C VAL A 182 20.15 9.61 -2.02
N ASP A 183 20.68 9.87 -3.23
CA ASP A 183 20.73 11.21 -3.79
C ASP A 183 19.31 11.78 -4.03
N ALA A 184 18.41 10.99 -4.62
CA ALA A 184 17.05 11.42 -4.94
C ALA A 184 16.19 11.62 -3.67
N CYS A 185 16.20 10.63 -2.76
CA CYS A 185 15.46 10.68 -1.50
C CYS A 185 15.95 11.82 -0.61
N THR A 186 17.26 12.04 -0.49
CA THR A 186 17.80 13.14 0.32
C THR A 186 17.36 14.50 -0.22
N ALA A 187 17.43 14.70 -1.54
CA ALA A 187 17.04 15.97 -2.15
C ALA A 187 15.55 16.28 -1.94
N ALA A 188 14.66 15.30 -2.15
CA ALA A 188 13.23 15.48 -1.96
C ALA A 188 12.85 15.62 -0.47
N TYR A 189 13.51 14.88 0.42
CA TYR A 189 13.33 15.01 1.87
C TYR A 189 13.68 16.42 2.38
N GLU A 190 14.80 16.98 1.91
CA GLU A 190 15.20 18.35 2.28
C GLU A 190 14.20 19.40 1.78
N LEU A 191 13.62 19.22 0.58
CA LEU A 191 12.57 20.09 0.05
C LEU A 191 11.28 20.00 0.87
N ALA A 192 10.82 18.79 1.18
CA ALA A 192 9.63 18.57 2.02
C ALA A 192 9.82 19.18 3.41
N GLY A 193 10.97 18.99 4.05
CA GLY A 193 11.30 19.58 5.36
C GLY A 193 11.40 21.11 5.34
N ALA A 194 11.67 21.72 4.19
CA ALA A 194 11.63 23.17 3.99
C ALA A 194 10.21 23.71 3.71
N GLY A 195 9.22 22.82 3.50
CA GLY A 195 7.88 23.17 3.04
C GLY A 195 7.78 23.44 1.55
N ASP A 196 8.81 23.06 0.78
CA ASP A 196 8.91 23.21 -0.67
C ASP A 196 8.72 21.86 -1.40
N GLY A 197 8.04 20.91 -0.75
CA GLY A 197 7.75 19.57 -1.28
C GLY A 197 6.64 19.52 -2.33
N GLY A 198 6.01 20.64 -2.66
CA GLY A 198 4.92 20.70 -3.65
C GLY A 198 3.60 20.10 -3.12
N ASP A 199 2.72 19.75 -4.04
CA ASP A 199 1.43 19.12 -3.72
C ASP A 199 1.58 17.60 -3.50
N SER A 200 2.64 16.98 -4.04
CA SER A 200 2.88 15.52 -3.93
C SER A 200 3.57 15.07 -2.64
N LEU A 201 4.34 15.95 -1.98
CA LEU A 201 5.00 15.66 -0.71
C LEU A 201 4.71 16.78 0.29
N ASP A 202 3.77 16.52 1.20
CA ASP A 202 3.43 17.50 2.23
C ASP A 202 4.56 17.67 3.27
N SER A 203 4.37 18.58 4.23
CA SER A 203 5.37 18.81 5.28
C SER A 203 5.62 17.60 6.19
N TYR A 204 4.70 16.62 6.21
CA TYR A 204 4.84 15.42 7.02
C TYR A 204 5.94 14.50 6.48
N ALA A 205 6.14 14.47 5.15
CA ALA A 205 7.29 13.80 4.53
C ALA A 205 8.64 14.32 5.03
N GLY A 206 8.70 15.55 5.58
CA GLY A 206 9.91 16.14 6.16
C GLY A 206 10.18 15.79 7.63
N VAL A 207 9.34 14.97 8.28
CA VAL A 207 9.44 14.68 9.73
C VAL A 207 10.64 13.78 10.04
N ASN A 208 10.74 12.64 9.35
CA ASN A 208 11.87 11.73 9.45
C ASN A 208 11.95 10.85 8.18
N PRO A 209 13.07 10.14 7.93
CA PRO A 209 13.25 9.33 6.72
C PRO A 209 12.23 8.20 6.52
N THR A 210 11.75 7.58 7.60
CA THR A 210 10.76 6.49 7.52
C THR A 210 9.39 7.03 7.09
N GLU A 211 8.97 8.18 7.62
CA GLU A 211 7.75 8.89 7.16
C GLU A 211 7.92 9.39 5.73
N PHE A 212 9.10 9.90 5.37
CA PHE A 212 9.40 10.32 4.02
C PHE A 212 9.17 9.18 3.01
N PHE A 213 9.67 7.99 3.29
CA PHE A 213 9.49 6.83 2.42
C PHE A 213 8.02 6.41 2.31
N ALA A 214 7.28 6.45 3.42
CA ALA A 214 5.86 6.11 3.43
C ALA A 214 5.02 7.13 2.63
N VAL A 215 5.17 8.43 2.89
CA VAL A 215 4.45 9.49 2.13
C VAL A 215 4.84 9.47 0.65
N SER A 216 6.11 9.27 0.33
CA SER A 216 6.54 9.14 -1.07
C SER A 216 5.93 7.91 -1.75
N THR A 217 5.71 6.82 -1.01
CA THR A 217 5.04 5.61 -1.50
C THR A 217 3.56 5.88 -1.76
N GLU A 218 2.87 6.59 -0.86
CA GLU A 218 1.48 7.00 -1.09
C GLU A 218 1.36 7.83 -2.38
N ALA A 219 2.15 8.89 -2.49
CA ALA A 219 2.15 9.75 -3.67
C ALA A 219 2.48 8.98 -4.96
N PHE A 220 3.39 8.00 -4.90
CA PHE A 220 3.76 7.21 -6.07
C PHE A 220 2.63 6.32 -6.59
N PHE A 221 1.77 5.78 -5.72
CA PHE A 221 0.65 4.91 -6.13
C PHE A 221 -0.66 5.67 -6.33
N ASP A 222 -0.90 6.75 -5.58
CA ASP A 222 -2.17 7.48 -5.59
C ASP A 222 -2.15 8.72 -6.51
N ALA A 223 -1.03 9.46 -6.54
CA ALA A 223 -0.86 10.67 -7.34
C ALA A 223 0.45 10.68 -8.17
N PRO A 224 0.70 9.64 -9.00
CA PRO A 224 2.00 9.43 -9.65
C PRO A 224 2.47 10.59 -10.53
N ASP A 225 1.54 11.24 -11.25
CA ASP A 225 1.88 12.37 -12.14
C ASP A 225 2.35 13.59 -11.36
N ALA A 226 1.76 13.89 -10.20
CA ALA A 226 2.21 14.98 -9.34
C ALA A 226 3.64 14.71 -8.83
N LEU A 227 3.89 13.48 -8.34
CA LEU A 227 5.21 13.08 -7.86
C LEU A 227 6.26 13.14 -8.99
N ARG A 228 5.93 12.66 -10.19
CA ARG A 228 6.80 12.72 -11.37
C ARG A 228 7.14 14.15 -11.77
N ASP A 229 6.14 15.03 -11.79
CA ASP A 229 6.31 16.39 -12.29
C ASP A 229 7.09 17.27 -11.28
N GLU A 230 6.88 17.07 -9.98
CA GLU A 230 7.52 17.84 -8.91
C GLU A 230 8.88 17.26 -8.48
N HIS A 231 9.00 15.93 -8.41
CA HIS A 231 10.18 15.21 -7.93
C HIS A 231 10.61 14.09 -8.90
N PRO A 232 10.99 14.39 -10.15
CA PRO A 232 11.24 13.38 -11.19
C PRO A 232 12.33 12.37 -10.81
N ALA A 233 13.40 12.79 -10.13
CA ALA A 233 14.46 11.89 -9.71
C ALA A 233 13.98 10.89 -8.64
N LEU A 234 13.10 11.32 -7.74
CA LEU A 234 12.47 10.46 -6.73
C LEU A 234 11.52 9.47 -7.40
N TYR A 235 10.69 9.96 -8.32
CA TYR A 235 9.79 9.12 -9.10
C TYR A 235 10.54 8.00 -9.82
N GLU A 236 11.65 8.31 -10.51
CA GLU A 236 12.45 7.32 -11.23
C GLU A 236 13.00 6.21 -10.33
N VAL A 237 13.48 6.52 -9.12
CA VAL A 237 14.00 5.47 -8.22
C VAL A 237 12.87 4.62 -7.61
N PHE A 238 11.67 5.18 -7.48
CA PHE A 238 10.47 4.43 -7.07
C PHE A 238 9.95 3.53 -8.20
N VAL A 239 10.03 3.95 -9.46
CA VAL A 239 9.78 3.08 -10.62
C VAL A 239 10.73 1.88 -10.61
N ASP A 240 12.02 2.13 -10.38
CA ASP A 240 13.04 1.07 -10.30
C ASP A 240 12.78 0.10 -9.11
N TYR A 241 12.29 0.61 -7.98
CA TYR A 241 12.00 -0.19 -6.78
C TYR A 241 10.70 -1.00 -6.90
N TYR A 242 9.58 -0.37 -7.24
CA TYR A 242 8.27 -1.02 -7.36
C TYR A 242 8.06 -1.71 -8.70
N GLY A 243 8.97 -1.52 -9.67
CA GLY A 243 8.96 -2.21 -10.97
C GLY A 243 7.81 -1.80 -11.89
N ILE A 244 7.18 -0.65 -11.66
CA ILE A 244 6.06 -0.15 -12.46
C ILE A 244 6.19 1.37 -12.67
N ASP A 245 5.91 1.84 -13.88
CA ASP A 245 5.84 3.26 -14.24
C ASP A 245 4.37 3.65 -14.42
N TRP A 246 3.73 4.10 -13.36
CA TRP A 246 2.30 4.45 -13.35
C TRP A 246 1.98 5.59 -14.31
N SER A 247 2.77 6.66 -14.27
CA SER A 247 2.55 7.86 -15.08
C SER A 247 2.70 7.57 -16.57
N ALA A 248 3.74 6.84 -16.98
CA ALA A 248 3.89 6.48 -18.38
C ALA A 248 2.73 5.60 -18.90
N ARG A 249 2.20 4.73 -18.05
CA ARG A 249 1.05 3.88 -18.39
C ARG A 249 -0.25 4.67 -18.47
N LEU A 250 -0.47 5.62 -17.55
CA LEU A 250 -1.62 6.53 -17.56
C LEU A 250 -1.61 7.43 -18.80
N ASP A 251 -0.45 8.00 -19.14
CA ASP A 251 -0.25 8.79 -20.37
C ASP A 251 -0.58 7.96 -21.63
N ALA A 252 -0.13 6.70 -21.65
CA ALA A 252 -0.40 5.78 -22.77
C ALA A 252 -1.89 5.45 -22.89
N LEU A 253 -2.60 5.25 -21.77
CA LEU A 253 -4.05 5.02 -21.75
C LEU A 253 -4.82 6.25 -22.23
N ALA A 254 -4.49 7.44 -21.72
CA ALA A 254 -5.11 8.71 -22.12
C ALA A 254 -4.88 9.05 -23.61
N SER A 255 -3.78 8.55 -24.19
CA SER A 255 -3.43 8.77 -25.61
C SER A 255 -4.11 7.80 -26.58
N GLN A 256 -4.85 6.78 -26.09
CA GLN A 256 -5.56 5.84 -26.98
C GLN A 256 -6.77 6.54 -27.62
N PRO A 257 -6.92 6.52 -28.96
CA PRO A 257 -8.09 7.09 -29.60
C PRO A 257 -9.33 6.30 -29.18
N GLU A 258 -10.38 6.99 -28.72
CA GLU A 258 -11.68 6.37 -28.43
C GLU A 258 -12.09 5.50 -29.63
N THR A 259 -12.12 4.19 -29.44
CA THR A 259 -12.57 3.28 -30.49
C THR A 259 -14.02 3.62 -30.79
N SER A 260 -14.24 4.22 -31.95
CA SER A 260 -15.57 4.62 -32.41
C SER A 260 -16.49 3.39 -32.42
N GLY A 261 -17.56 3.44 -31.63
CA GLY A 261 -18.57 2.39 -31.60
C GLY A 261 -19.13 2.07 -32.99
N PRO A 262 -19.63 0.84 -33.21
CA PRO A 262 -20.06 0.38 -34.52
C PRO A 262 -21.14 1.30 -35.10
N GLY A 263 -20.88 1.78 -36.32
CA GLY A 263 -21.64 2.84 -36.97
C GLY A 263 -23.12 2.54 -37.17
N ASP A 264 -23.93 3.58 -36.91
CA ASP A 264 -25.29 3.67 -37.43
C ASP A 264 -25.24 3.77 -38.96
N THR A 265 -25.36 2.62 -39.62
CA THR A 265 -25.75 2.55 -41.02
C THR A 265 -27.22 2.92 -41.11
N ILE A 266 -27.51 4.22 -41.24
CA ILE A 266 -28.83 4.68 -41.65
C ILE A 266 -28.97 4.33 -43.14
N GLN A 267 -29.73 3.28 -43.43
CA GLN A 267 -30.28 3.04 -44.75
C GLN A 267 -31.25 4.17 -45.12
N SER A 268 -31.11 4.71 -46.32
CA SER A 268 -32.15 5.42 -47.08
C SER A 268 -32.01 5.11 -48.55
#